data_AF-A0A6N8HX84-F1
#
_entry.id   AF-A0A6N8HX84-F1
#
_cell.length_a   1.000
_cell.length_b   1.000
_cell.length_c   1.000
_cell.angle_alpha   90.00
_cell.angle_beta   90.00
_cell.angle_gamma   90.00
#
_symmetry.space_group_name_H-M   'P 1'
#
loop_
_entity.id
_entity.type
_entity.pdbx_description
1 polymer ?
#
loop_
_entity_poly.entity_id
_entity_poly.type
_entity_poly.pdbx_seq_one_letter_code
_entity_poly.pdbx_strand_id
1 'polypeptide(L)'
;MKKGYYIIPVVLVIFCLLTAMTTRMSYRNDLMERIQSYNYQSNDELQNVFDSKKFHSPDDLIQQADAIIKCQFSGNRQITDEAFYTPVLVSDVYKGNSELKGKTLTIVETINVIENYKITPNYFLLTSKGFYIPLQKGEDYILLIKKLPLNKARKSGTFLDSQYYPVSQTAFGIYRISDTKQTELINIEKDNIPFSQLSGFDLFASKQEQLDTYYQYKQQIFKAIGI
;
A
#
# COMPACT_ATOMS: atom_id res chain seq x y z
N MET A 1 -52.65 16.32 12.19
CA MET A 1 -51.98 15.07 11.75
C MET A 1 -51.17 14.54 12.92
N LYS A 2 -51.52 13.34 13.41
CA LYS A 2 -51.03 12.80 14.69
C LYS A 2 -49.53 12.47 14.58
N LYS A 3 -48.69 13.17 15.35
CA LYS A 3 -47.22 12.98 15.43
C LYS A 3 -46.79 11.53 15.65
N GLY A 4 -47.66 10.67 16.19
CA GLY A 4 -47.41 9.24 16.41
C GLY A 4 -47.27 8.38 15.15
N TYR A 5 -47.84 8.75 14.00
CA TYR A 5 -47.74 7.92 12.78
C TYR A 5 -46.38 8.00 12.09
N TYR A 6 -45.57 9.01 12.41
CA TYR A 6 -44.22 9.16 11.86
C TYR A 6 -43.16 8.48 12.71
N ILE A 7 -43.47 8.08 13.95
CA ILE A 7 -42.51 7.43 14.85
C ILE A 7 -42.09 6.07 14.31
N ILE A 8 -43.05 5.25 13.85
CA ILE A 8 -42.77 3.90 13.36
C ILE A 8 -41.88 3.93 12.08
N PRO A 9 -42.20 4.74 11.05
CA PRO A 9 -41.31 4.90 9.90
C PRO A 9 -39.92 5.44 10.27
N VAL A 10 -39.83 6.41 11.19
CA VAL A 10 -38.54 6.97 11.62
C VAL A 10 -37.68 5.92 12.33
N VAL A 11 -38.27 5.12 13.22
CA VAL A 11 -37.56 4.03 13.91
C VAL A 11 -37.07 2.96 12.91
N LEU A 12 -37.89 2.59 11.92
CA LEU A 12 -37.48 1.69 10.84
C LEU A 12 -36.31 2.25 10.03
N VAL A 13 -36.36 3.53 9.65
CA VAL A 13 -35.27 4.17 8.92
C VAL A 13 -33.99 4.20 9.76
N ILE A 14 -34.07 4.53 11.05
CA ILE A 14 -32.91 4.50 11.97
C ILE A 14 -32.36 3.07 12.06
N PHE A 15 -33.21 2.05 12.18
CA PHE A 15 -32.78 0.66 12.23
C PHE A 15 -32.09 0.22 10.93
N CYS A 16 -32.62 0.61 9.76
CA CYS A 16 -31.97 0.36 8.46
C CYS A 16 -30.62 1.07 8.35
N LEU A 17 -30.50 2.31 8.83
CA LEU A 17 -29.24 3.05 8.83
C LEU A 17 -28.20 2.40 9.76
N LEU A 18 -28.61 1.99 10.96
CA LEU A 18 -27.73 1.29 11.91
C LEU A 18 -27.28 -0.06 11.36
N THR A 19 -28.18 -0.86 10.80
CA THR A 19 -27.83 -2.16 10.21
C THR A 19 -26.93 -2.03 8.98
N ALA A 20 -27.16 -1.04 8.11
CA ALA A 20 -26.27 -0.73 6.99
C ALA A 20 -24.89 -0.28 7.46
N MET A 21 -24.82 0.50 8.55
CA MET A 21 -23.57 0.95 9.14
C MET A 21 -22.78 -0.20 9.78
N THR A 22 -23.46 -1.08 10.54
CA THR A 22 -22.83 -2.24 11.18
C THR A 22 -22.35 -3.27 10.16
N THR A 23 -23.17 -3.61 9.16
CA THR A 23 -22.73 -4.51 8.07
C THR A 23 -21.51 -3.93 7.34
N ARG A 24 -21.53 -2.65 6.97
CA ARG A 24 -20.38 -2.02 6.30
C ARG A 24 -19.11 -2.03 7.15
N MET A 25 -19.20 -1.77 8.46
CA MET A 25 -18.02 -1.85 9.34
C MET A 25 -17.54 -3.28 9.52
N SER A 26 -18.47 -4.23 9.68
CA SER A 26 -18.16 -5.65 9.87
C SER A 26 -17.40 -6.21 8.68
N TYR A 27 -17.86 -6.00 7.44
CA TYR A 27 -17.17 -6.49 6.24
C TYR A 27 -15.75 -5.92 6.10
N ARG A 28 -15.54 -4.63 6.42
CA ARG A 28 -14.23 -3.99 6.27
C ARG A 28 -13.23 -4.42 7.35
N ASN A 29 -13.69 -4.57 8.59
CA ASN A 29 -12.83 -5.01 9.69
C ASN A 29 -12.49 -6.50 9.55
N ASP A 30 -13.47 -7.31 9.14
CA ASP A 30 -13.29 -8.74 8.88
C ASP A 30 -12.26 -8.99 7.77
N LEU A 31 -12.35 -8.25 6.65
CA LEU A 31 -11.37 -8.37 5.57
C LEU A 31 -9.94 -8.04 6.04
N MET A 32 -9.76 -6.97 6.83
CA MET A 32 -8.45 -6.57 7.36
C MET A 32 -7.80 -7.66 8.22
N GLU A 33 -8.58 -8.35 9.04
CA GLU A 33 -8.10 -9.43 9.90
C GLU A 33 -7.78 -10.68 9.06
N ARG A 34 -8.68 -11.04 8.14
CA ARG A 34 -8.52 -12.21 7.28
C ARG A 34 -7.29 -12.14 6.38
N ILE A 35 -7.04 -10.99 5.74
CA ILE A 35 -5.91 -10.86 4.79
C ILE A 35 -4.54 -11.13 5.45
N GLN A 36 -4.43 -11.02 6.79
CA GLN A 36 -3.19 -11.34 7.50
C GLN A 36 -2.79 -12.80 7.34
N SER A 37 -3.77 -13.68 7.15
CA SER A 37 -3.60 -15.12 6.95
C SER A 37 -3.44 -15.53 5.47
N TYR A 38 -3.68 -14.60 4.54
CA TYR A 38 -3.69 -14.92 3.12
C TYR A 38 -2.27 -15.09 2.61
N ASN A 39 -2.05 -16.09 1.75
CA ASN A 39 -0.76 -16.24 1.09
C ASN A 39 -0.46 -14.97 0.30
N TYR A 40 0.78 -14.50 0.35
CA TYR A 40 1.20 -13.32 -0.37
C TYR A 40 2.10 -13.68 -1.55
N GLN A 41 1.85 -13.04 -2.69
CA GLN A 41 2.71 -13.18 -3.86
C GLN A 41 2.95 -11.85 -4.55
N SER A 42 4.22 -11.55 -4.84
CA SER A 42 4.59 -10.44 -5.72
C SER A 42 5.78 -10.77 -6.62
N ASN A 43 5.86 -12.01 -7.07
CA ASN A 43 6.94 -12.42 -7.96
C ASN A 43 6.84 -11.72 -9.33
N ASP A 44 7.99 -11.29 -9.84
CA ASP A 44 8.14 -10.66 -11.14
C ASP A 44 9.55 -10.92 -11.68
N GLU A 45 9.88 -10.41 -12.86
CA GLU A 45 11.25 -10.39 -13.36
C GLU A 45 11.77 -8.95 -13.39
N LEU A 46 13.04 -8.74 -13.02
CA LEU A 46 13.62 -7.39 -12.96
C LEU A 46 13.47 -6.65 -14.28
N GLN A 47 13.77 -7.32 -15.40
CA GLN A 47 13.65 -6.74 -16.73
C GLN A 47 12.21 -6.29 -17.02
N ASN A 48 11.22 -7.14 -16.73
CA ASN A 48 9.81 -6.80 -16.91
C ASN A 48 9.38 -5.61 -16.04
N VAL A 49 9.89 -5.53 -14.80
CA VAL A 49 9.64 -4.39 -13.92
C VAL A 49 10.22 -3.11 -14.49
N PHE A 50 11.48 -3.12 -14.93
CA PHE A 50 12.16 -1.93 -15.46
C PHE A 50 11.51 -1.44 -16.77
N ASP A 51 11.23 -2.37 -17.69
CA ASP A 51 10.65 -2.05 -19.00
C ASP A 51 9.20 -1.57 -18.87
N SER A 52 8.36 -2.30 -18.11
CA SER A 52 6.92 -1.96 -18.01
C SER A 52 6.68 -0.66 -17.27
N LYS A 53 7.56 -0.31 -16.31
CA LYS A 53 7.44 0.90 -15.49
C LYS A 53 8.29 2.06 -16.00
N LYS A 54 9.07 1.83 -17.06
CA LYS A 54 9.90 2.84 -17.74
C LYS A 54 10.88 3.53 -16.78
N PHE A 55 11.66 2.74 -16.05
CA PHE A 55 12.80 3.23 -15.28
C PHE A 55 13.95 2.23 -15.37
N HIS A 56 15.17 2.73 -15.60
CA HIS A 56 16.38 1.91 -15.72
C HIS A 56 17.50 2.38 -14.78
N SER A 57 17.26 3.47 -14.04
CA SER A 57 18.18 4.01 -13.06
C SER A 57 17.46 4.58 -11.83
N PRO A 58 18.19 4.73 -10.70
CA PRO A 58 17.72 5.49 -9.54
C PRO A 58 17.31 6.93 -9.88
N ASP A 59 18.05 7.59 -10.77
CA ASP A 59 17.78 8.96 -11.20
C ASP A 59 16.43 9.07 -11.93
N ASP A 60 16.06 8.07 -12.74
CA ASP A 60 14.73 8.04 -13.38
C ASP A 60 13.61 8.07 -12.34
N LEU A 61 13.73 7.26 -11.28
CA LEU A 61 12.75 7.19 -10.20
C LEU A 61 12.67 8.53 -9.44
N ILE A 62 13.82 9.11 -9.12
CA ILE A 62 13.88 10.42 -8.46
C ILE A 62 13.22 11.48 -9.34
N GLN A 63 13.56 11.55 -10.63
CA GLN A 63 13.02 12.55 -11.56
C GLN A 63 11.50 12.41 -11.72
N GLN A 64 11.02 11.18 -11.87
CA GLN A 64 9.60 10.89 -12.04
C GLN A 64 8.75 11.16 -10.78
N ALA A 65 9.34 11.14 -9.58
CA ALA A 65 8.60 11.35 -8.34
C ALA A 65 8.15 12.82 -8.21
N ASP A 66 6.88 13.05 -7.88
CA ASP A 66 6.38 14.40 -7.57
C ASP A 66 6.89 14.87 -6.20
N ALA A 67 7.08 13.92 -5.28
CA ALA A 67 7.69 14.16 -3.97
C ALA A 67 8.51 12.95 -3.50
N ILE A 68 9.51 13.22 -2.67
CA ILE A 68 10.27 12.22 -1.93
C ILE A 68 10.17 12.56 -0.46
N ILE A 69 9.65 11.63 0.34
CA ILE A 69 9.28 11.88 1.74
C ILE A 69 9.86 10.83 2.67
N LYS A 70 10.18 11.24 3.91
CA LYS A 70 10.29 10.34 5.05
C LYS A 70 8.93 10.25 5.72
N CYS A 71 8.47 9.05 6.01
CA CYS A 71 7.20 8.87 6.70
C CYS A 71 7.11 7.55 7.46
N GLN A 72 6.12 7.46 8.34
CA GLN A 72 5.74 6.25 9.04
C GLN A 72 4.28 5.92 8.72
N PHE A 73 3.95 4.64 8.58
CA PHE A 73 2.55 4.21 8.52
C PHE A 73 1.84 4.60 9.83
N SER A 74 0.89 5.53 9.70
CA SER A 74 0.03 6.03 10.77
C SER A 74 -1.39 5.45 10.71
N GLY A 75 -2.01 5.22 11.86
CA GLY A 75 -3.45 4.91 11.95
C GLY A 75 -3.89 3.58 11.34
N ASN A 76 -5.08 3.56 10.74
CA ASN A 76 -5.72 2.37 10.20
C ASN A 76 -5.81 2.44 8.67
N ARG A 77 -5.21 1.46 8.01
CA ARG A 77 -5.33 1.25 6.56
C ARG A 77 -6.78 0.93 6.20
N GLN A 78 -7.24 1.47 5.09
CA GLN A 78 -8.49 1.06 4.47
C GLN A 78 -8.19 0.06 3.35
N ILE A 79 -9.02 -0.96 3.21
CA ILE A 79 -8.82 -2.04 2.24
C ILE A 79 -10.03 -2.15 1.33
N THR A 80 -9.72 -2.44 0.06
CA THR A 80 -10.64 -2.90 -0.97
C THR A 80 -10.00 -4.11 -1.66
N ASP A 81 -10.74 -4.79 -2.52
CA ASP A 81 -10.22 -5.96 -3.22
C ASP A 81 -9.07 -5.63 -4.21
N GLU A 82 -8.89 -4.34 -4.55
CA GLU A 82 -7.94 -3.86 -5.56
C GLU A 82 -6.83 -2.94 -5.01
N ALA A 83 -6.97 -2.48 -3.76
CA ALA A 83 -6.04 -1.50 -3.21
C ALA A 83 -6.09 -1.44 -1.68
N PHE A 84 -4.91 -1.18 -1.10
CA PHE A 84 -4.80 -0.62 0.23
C PHE A 84 -4.65 0.91 0.16
N TYR A 85 -5.30 1.59 1.10
CA TYR A 85 -5.21 3.02 1.30
C TYR A 85 -4.59 3.25 2.67
N THR A 86 -3.30 3.54 2.67
CA THR A 86 -2.48 3.53 3.87
C THR A 86 -2.17 4.94 4.31
N PRO A 87 -2.63 5.37 5.50
CA PRO A 87 -2.29 6.67 6.01
C PRO A 87 -0.82 6.67 6.43
N VAL A 88 -0.05 7.64 5.97
CA VAL A 88 1.34 7.85 6.40
C VAL A 88 1.51 9.25 6.96
N LEU A 89 2.20 9.38 8.09
CA LEU A 89 2.57 10.67 8.66
C LEU A 89 3.94 11.06 8.12
N VAL A 90 4.03 12.21 7.45
CA VAL A 90 5.26 12.71 6.85
C VAL A 90 6.11 13.40 7.91
N SER A 91 7.30 12.89 8.16
CA SER A 91 8.28 13.49 9.08
C SER A 91 9.23 14.45 8.36
N ASP A 92 9.64 14.14 7.13
CA ASP A 92 10.50 14.99 6.31
C ASP A 92 10.15 14.92 4.82
N VAL A 93 10.57 15.94 4.08
CA VAL A 93 10.36 16.07 2.63
C VAL A 93 11.71 16.42 1.99
N TYR A 94 12.20 15.57 1.09
CA TYR A 94 13.48 15.74 0.38
C TYR A 94 13.30 16.28 -1.04
N LYS A 95 12.12 16.05 -1.63
CA LYS A 95 11.72 16.60 -2.94
C LYS A 95 10.22 16.91 -2.91
N GLY A 96 9.80 17.95 -3.61
CA GLY A 96 8.40 18.33 -3.78
C GLY A 96 7.96 19.43 -2.81
N ASN A 97 6.65 19.52 -2.56
CA ASN A 97 6.09 20.57 -1.69
C ASN A 97 6.49 20.34 -0.22
N SER A 98 7.28 21.26 0.36
CA SER A 98 7.72 21.21 1.76
C SER A 98 6.57 21.26 2.76
N GLU A 99 5.41 21.81 2.38
CA GLU A 99 4.21 21.82 3.23
C GLU A 99 3.61 20.43 3.46
N LEU A 100 4.11 19.38 2.81
CA LEU A 100 3.71 18.00 3.12
C LEU A 100 4.23 17.56 4.49
N LYS A 101 5.30 18.17 5.01
CA LYS A 101 5.86 17.85 6.34
C LYS A 101 4.81 18.05 7.44
N GLY A 102 4.68 17.06 8.31
CA GLY A 102 3.69 17.05 9.40
C GLY A 102 2.27 16.72 8.97
N LYS A 103 1.99 16.53 7.66
CA LYS A 103 0.67 16.12 7.17
C LYS A 103 0.56 14.60 7.09
N THR A 104 -0.67 14.11 7.22
CA THR A 104 -1.01 12.73 6.89
C THR A 104 -1.40 12.64 5.41
N LEU A 105 -0.72 11.77 4.67
CA LEU A 105 -1.04 11.44 3.28
C LEU A 105 -1.66 10.04 3.22
N THR A 106 -2.40 9.75 2.14
CA THR A 106 -2.89 8.40 1.85
C THR A 106 -2.06 7.82 0.71
N ILE A 107 -1.30 6.76 0.99
CA ILE A 107 -0.58 5.99 -0.02
C ILE A 107 -1.52 4.91 -0.55
N VAL A 108 -1.78 4.96 -1.85
CA VAL A 108 -2.57 3.96 -2.57
C VAL A 108 -1.62 2.88 -3.06
N GLU A 109 -1.85 1.67 -2.59
CA GLU A 109 -1.01 0.49 -2.79
C GLU A 109 -1.83 -0.55 -3.54
N THR A 110 -1.53 -0.77 -4.82
CA THR A 110 -2.27 -1.71 -5.68
C THR A 110 -2.02 -3.15 -5.24
N ILE A 111 -3.10 -3.85 -4.91
CA ILE A 111 -3.11 -5.25 -4.49
C ILE A 111 -4.31 -5.95 -5.14
N ASN A 112 -4.33 -7.27 -5.26
CA ASN A 112 -5.56 -8.00 -5.58
C ASN A 112 -5.82 -9.04 -4.50
N VAL A 113 -7.01 -8.99 -3.92
CA VAL A 113 -7.53 -9.99 -3.00
C VAL A 113 -8.31 -11.03 -3.80
N ILE A 114 -7.88 -12.28 -3.75
CA ILE A 114 -8.50 -13.40 -4.47
C ILE A 114 -8.97 -14.43 -3.45
N GLU A 115 -10.28 -14.65 -3.42
CA GLU A 115 -10.94 -15.57 -2.48
C GLU A 115 -11.64 -16.66 -3.29
N ASN A 116 -11.00 -17.82 -3.42
CA ASN A 116 -11.58 -18.92 -4.21
C ASN A 116 -12.17 -20.01 -3.33
N TYR A 117 -13.45 -19.86 -3.01
CA TYR A 117 -14.20 -20.81 -2.19
C TYR A 117 -14.54 -22.14 -2.89
N LYS A 118 -14.31 -22.27 -4.21
CA LYS A 118 -14.84 -23.39 -5.01
C LYS A 118 -13.86 -24.51 -5.32
N ILE A 119 -12.56 -24.22 -5.42
CA ILE A 119 -11.59 -25.15 -6.00
C ILE A 119 -10.79 -25.90 -4.92
N THR A 120 -10.59 -25.28 -3.76
CA THR A 120 -9.99 -25.89 -2.58
C THR A 120 -10.45 -25.09 -1.37
N PRO A 121 -10.92 -25.69 -0.26
CA PRO A 121 -11.24 -24.92 0.93
C PRO A 121 -9.95 -24.21 1.36
N ASN A 122 -9.94 -22.87 1.28
CA ASN A 122 -8.88 -21.97 1.73
C ASN A 122 -7.76 -21.58 0.74
N TYR A 123 -8.02 -21.47 -0.57
CA TYR A 123 -7.10 -20.72 -1.44
C TYR A 123 -7.41 -19.21 -1.39
N PHE A 124 -6.88 -18.54 -0.37
CA PHE A 124 -6.92 -17.09 -0.23
C PHE A 124 -5.56 -16.49 -0.58
N LEU A 125 -5.54 -15.62 -1.58
CA LEU A 125 -4.30 -15.07 -2.13
C LEU A 125 -4.38 -13.54 -2.14
N LEU A 126 -3.33 -12.91 -1.65
CA LEU A 126 -3.09 -11.48 -1.78
C LEU A 126 -1.93 -11.30 -2.76
N THR A 127 -2.17 -10.61 -3.88
CA THR A 127 -1.14 -10.40 -4.90
C THR A 127 -0.80 -8.93 -5.08
N SER A 128 0.46 -8.64 -5.40
CA SER A 128 0.90 -7.36 -5.95
C SER A 128 1.90 -7.58 -7.08
N LYS A 129 2.41 -6.51 -7.70
CA LYS A 129 3.35 -6.58 -8.82
C LYS A 129 4.68 -5.91 -8.49
N GLY A 130 5.73 -6.29 -9.23
CA GLY A 130 7.04 -5.68 -9.11
C GLY A 130 7.67 -5.79 -7.72
N PHE A 131 7.63 -7.01 -7.16
CA PHE A 131 8.26 -7.38 -5.89
C PHE A 131 7.76 -6.61 -4.67
N TYR A 132 6.64 -5.92 -4.82
CA TYR A 132 6.14 -4.98 -3.84
C TYR A 132 5.66 -5.71 -2.59
N ILE A 133 5.99 -5.17 -1.42
CA ILE A 133 5.40 -5.57 -0.15
C ILE A 133 4.74 -4.31 0.42
N PRO A 134 3.42 -4.37 0.75
CA PRO A 134 2.74 -3.24 1.34
C PRO A 134 3.41 -2.71 2.60
N LEU A 135 3.26 -1.41 2.86
CA LEU A 135 3.85 -0.73 4.01
C LEU A 135 3.46 -1.43 5.32
N GLN A 136 4.41 -1.60 6.23
CA GLN A 136 4.22 -2.26 7.52
C GLN A 136 4.14 -1.22 8.64
N LYS A 137 3.36 -1.51 9.69
CA LYS A 137 3.25 -0.61 10.85
C LYS A 137 4.55 -0.65 11.65
N GLY A 138 4.90 0.49 12.25
CA GLY A 138 6.08 0.62 13.13
C GLY A 138 7.40 0.92 12.41
N GLU A 139 7.43 0.78 11.09
CA GLU A 139 8.63 1.01 10.28
C GLU A 139 8.65 2.41 9.67
N ASP A 140 9.85 3.01 9.62
CA ASP A 140 10.10 4.25 8.90
C ASP A 140 10.42 3.95 7.43
N TYR A 141 9.96 4.81 6.52
CA TYR A 141 10.16 4.65 5.09
C TYR A 141 10.60 5.95 4.42
N ILE A 142 11.44 5.80 3.39
CA ILE A 142 11.56 6.77 2.30
C ILE A 142 10.64 6.33 1.17
N LEU A 143 9.69 7.20 0.79
CA LEU A 143 8.78 6.95 -0.33
C LEU A 143 9.03 7.96 -1.46
N LEU A 144 9.17 7.44 -2.68
CA LEU A 144 9.16 8.21 -3.91
C LEU A 144 7.74 8.14 -4.46
N ILE A 145 7.02 9.25 -4.44
CA ILE A 145 5.57 9.26 -4.67
C ILE A 145 5.15 10.18 -5.81
N LYS A 146 4.10 9.76 -6.52
CA LYS A 146 3.35 10.56 -7.49
C LYS A 146 1.98 10.89 -6.94
N LYS A 147 1.49 12.07 -7.27
CA LYS A 147 0.13 12.51 -6.94
C LYS A 147 -0.86 11.68 -7.74
N LEU A 148 -1.88 11.12 -7.09
CA LEU A 148 -2.94 10.46 -7.83
C LEU A 148 -3.72 11.51 -8.64
N PRO A 149 -3.83 11.38 -9.98
CA PRO A 149 -4.53 12.36 -10.78
C PRO A 149 -6.02 12.35 -10.44
N LEU A 150 -6.55 13.52 -10.09
CA LEU A 150 -7.97 13.69 -9.85
C LEU A 150 -8.71 13.73 -11.18
N ASN A 151 -9.71 12.86 -11.33
CA ASN A 151 -10.67 13.02 -12.41
C ASN A 151 -11.41 14.35 -12.20
N LYS A 152 -11.32 15.26 -13.18
CA LYS A 152 -11.95 16.59 -13.14
C LYS A 152 -13.46 16.56 -12.86
N ALA A 153 -14.14 15.44 -13.16
CA ALA A 153 -15.56 15.24 -12.89
C ALA A 153 -15.87 14.93 -11.42
N ARG A 154 -14.88 14.53 -10.60
CA ARG A 154 -15.05 14.30 -9.16
C ARG A 154 -14.82 15.62 -8.43
N LYS A 155 -15.74 15.97 -7.53
CA LYS A 155 -15.52 17.10 -6.61
C LYS A 155 -14.30 16.78 -5.75
N SER A 156 -13.29 17.65 -5.85
CA SER A 156 -12.11 17.64 -4.98
C SER A 156 -12.55 17.78 -3.51
N GLY A 157 -11.79 17.14 -2.63
CA GLY A 157 -12.06 17.06 -1.20
C GLY A 157 -10.86 16.42 -0.50
N THR A 158 -10.70 16.70 0.80
CA THR A 158 -9.49 16.41 1.58
C THR A 158 -8.96 14.98 1.45
N PHE A 159 -9.84 13.98 1.36
CA PHE A 159 -9.44 12.58 1.14
C PHE A 159 -8.84 12.34 -0.25
N LEU A 160 -9.45 12.86 -1.32
CA LEU A 160 -8.95 12.67 -2.68
C LEU A 160 -7.67 13.49 -2.91
N ASP A 161 -7.62 14.70 -2.34
CA ASP A 161 -6.48 15.61 -2.47
C ASP A 161 -5.28 15.17 -1.63
N SER A 162 -5.39 14.13 -0.79
CA SER A 162 -4.28 13.57 -0.01
C SER A 162 -3.77 12.24 -0.56
N GLN A 163 -4.28 11.76 -1.70
CA GLN A 163 -3.86 10.49 -2.29
C GLN A 163 -2.60 10.61 -3.16
N TYR A 164 -1.69 9.67 -2.94
CA TYR A 164 -0.45 9.48 -3.65
C TYR A 164 -0.22 7.99 -3.90
N TYR A 165 0.67 7.65 -4.83
CA TYR A 165 1.09 6.27 -5.06
C TYR A 165 2.60 6.22 -5.33
N PRO A 166 3.28 5.08 -5.10
CA PRO A 166 4.71 4.97 -5.36
C PRO A 166 5.04 5.17 -6.85
N VAL A 167 6.14 5.87 -7.16
CA VAL A 167 6.49 6.41 -8.49
C VAL A 167 6.46 5.39 -9.65
N SER A 168 6.70 4.11 -9.34
CA SER A 168 6.67 2.95 -10.25
C SER A 168 5.56 1.94 -9.94
N GLN A 169 4.87 2.07 -8.80
CA GLN A 169 4.03 1.03 -8.19
C GLN A 169 4.75 -0.32 -8.09
N THR A 170 6.03 -0.29 -7.69
CA THR A 170 6.87 -1.46 -7.41
C THR A 170 7.67 -1.22 -6.14
N ALA A 171 8.40 -2.23 -5.67
CA ALA A 171 9.29 -2.08 -4.51
C ALA A 171 10.31 -0.94 -4.68
N PHE A 172 10.74 -0.62 -5.91
CA PHE A 172 11.72 0.44 -6.19
C PHE A 172 11.22 1.87 -5.94
N GLY A 173 9.94 2.06 -5.57
CA GLY A 173 9.44 3.35 -5.10
C GLY A 173 9.46 3.51 -3.57
N ILE A 174 9.85 2.46 -2.82
CA ILE A 174 9.63 2.35 -1.38
C ILE A 174 10.85 1.74 -0.71
N TYR A 175 11.38 2.44 0.28
CA TYR A 175 12.58 2.01 1.00
C TYR A 175 12.37 2.08 2.50
N ARG A 176 12.32 0.91 3.15
CA ARG A 176 12.33 0.85 4.62
C ARG A 176 13.65 1.38 5.15
N ILE A 177 13.61 2.20 6.20
CA ILE A 177 14.80 2.73 6.87
C ILE A 177 15.12 1.76 8.00
N SER A 178 16.13 0.93 7.77
CA SER A 178 16.59 -0.11 8.69
C SER A 178 18.09 -0.31 8.49
N ASP A 179 18.81 -0.52 9.59
CA ASP A 179 20.23 -0.87 9.59
C ASP A 179 20.48 -2.32 9.15
N THR A 180 19.42 -3.15 9.18
CA THR A 180 19.48 -4.56 8.79
C THR A 180 18.93 -4.72 7.38
N LYS A 181 19.73 -5.37 6.52
CA LYS A 181 19.31 -5.83 5.19
C LYS A 181 18.61 -7.19 5.31
N GLN A 182 17.55 -7.38 4.54
CA GLN A 182 16.96 -8.68 4.27
C GLN A 182 18.01 -9.58 3.60
N THR A 183 18.17 -10.78 4.13
CA THR A 183 19.01 -11.84 3.55
C THR A 183 18.20 -13.06 3.14
N GLU A 184 16.95 -13.16 3.60
CA GLU A 184 16.06 -14.27 3.29
C GLU A 184 15.46 -14.13 1.90
N LEU A 185 15.45 -15.24 1.17
CA LEU A 185 14.83 -15.39 -0.15
C LEU A 185 13.60 -16.27 -0.03
N ILE A 186 12.57 -15.92 -0.78
CA ILE A 186 11.28 -16.61 -0.84
C ILE A 186 11.33 -17.69 -1.90
N ASN A 187 11.08 -18.94 -1.51
CA ASN A 187 10.93 -20.04 -2.43
C ASN A 187 9.48 -20.11 -2.95
N ILE A 188 9.21 -19.46 -4.08
CA ILE A 188 7.86 -19.32 -4.63
C ILE A 188 7.15 -20.66 -4.90
N GLU A 189 7.92 -21.73 -5.16
CA GLU A 189 7.35 -23.05 -5.46
C GLU A 189 6.95 -23.83 -4.20
N LYS A 190 7.57 -23.52 -3.05
CA LYS A 190 7.43 -24.30 -1.82
C LYS A 190 6.81 -23.53 -0.67
N ASP A 191 6.99 -22.22 -0.66
CA ASP A 191 6.62 -21.38 0.46
C ASP A 191 5.20 -20.84 0.26
N ASN A 192 4.38 -21.09 1.26
CA ASN A 192 3.11 -20.40 1.45
C ASN A 192 3.36 -19.40 2.59
N ILE A 193 3.50 -18.11 2.24
CA ILE A 193 3.89 -17.06 3.18
C ILE A 193 2.66 -16.18 3.44
N PRO A 194 2.01 -16.31 4.61
CA PRO A 194 0.98 -15.38 5.03
C PRO A 194 1.46 -13.93 5.00
N PHE A 195 0.59 -13.00 4.62
CA PHE A 195 0.91 -11.57 4.58
C PHE A 195 1.51 -11.05 5.90
N SER A 196 1.02 -11.55 7.04
CA SER A 196 1.53 -11.19 8.37
C SER A 196 3.00 -11.58 8.62
N GLN A 197 3.54 -12.55 7.89
CA GLN A 197 4.92 -13.01 8.03
C GLN A 197 5.93 -12.17 7.22
N LEU A 198 5.46 -11.23 6.39
CA LEU A 198 6.34 -10.35 5.61
C LEU A 198 6.89 -9.17 6.40
N SER A 199 6.60 -9.08 7.70
CA SER A 199 7.19 -8.06 8.56
C SER A 199 8.71 -8.17 8.54
N GLY A 200 9.39 -7.05 8.28
CA GLY A 200 10.86 -6.99 8.18
C GLY A 200 11.44 -7.31 6.81
N PHE A 201 10.63 -7.79 5.86
CA PHE A 201 11.05 -7.91 4.46
C PHE A 201 11.02 -6.54 3.78
N ASP A 202 12.05 -6.25 2.98
CA ASP A 202 12.13 -5.04 2.18
C ASP A 202 11.52 -5.26 0.78
N LEU A 203 11.59 -6.50 0.26
CA LEU A 203 11.16 -6.85 -1.09
C LEU A 203 10.82 -8.36 -1.17
N PHE A 204 9.80 -8.70 -1.95
CA PHE A 204 9.42 -10.09 -2.25
C PHE A 204 10.41 -10.72 -3.25
N ALA A 205 11.63 -11.04 -2.79
CA ALA A 205 12.70 -11.62 -3.61
C ALA A 205 12.69 -13.15 -3.56
N SER A 206 12.88 -13.78 -4.71
CA SER A 206 13.22 -15.20 -4.84
C SER A 206 14.66 -15.45 -5.29
N LYS A 207 15.38 -14.40 -5.73
CA LYS A 207 16.76 -14.46 -6.20
C LYS A 207 17.61 -13.39 -5.55
N GLN A 208 18.87 -13.72 -5.26
CA GLN A 208 19.82 -12.76 -4.65
C GLN A 208 20.02 -11.50 -5.50
N GLU A 209 20.07 -11.64 -6.82
CA GLU A 209 20.19 -10.52 -7.77
C GLU A 209 19.10 -9.45 -7.56
N GLN A 210 17.87 -9.85 -7.19
CA GLN A 210 16.77 -8.92 -6.94
C GLN A 210 17.03 -8.08 -5.68
N LEU A 211 17.53 -8.70 -4.60
CA LEU A 211 17.91 -7.98 -3.38
C LEU A 211 19.09 -7.06 -3.63
N ASP A 212 20.13 -7.55 -4.30
CA ASP A 212 21.34 -6.77 -4.58
C ASP A 212 21.00 -5.53 -5.40
N THR A 213 20.17 -5.69 -6.44
CA THR A 213 19.71 -4.58 -7.28
C THR A 213 18.86 -3.59 -6.48
N TYR A 214 17.93 -4.08 -5.66
CA TYR A 214 17.12 -3.24 -4.78
C TYR A 214 17.97 -2.41 -3.82
N TYR A 215 18.97 -3.02 -3.18
CA TYR A 215 19.85 -2.31 -2.24
C TYR A 215 20.81 -1.33 -2.93
N GLN A 216 21.26 -1.63 -4.16
CA GLN A 216 22.01 -0.67 -4.96
C GLN A 216 21.17 0.57 -5.27
N TYR A 217 19.90 0.39 -5.65
CA TYR A 217 18.97 1.49 -5.87
C TYR A 217 18.73 2.29 -4.57
N LYS A 218 18.44 1.61 -3.46
CA LYS A 218 18.24 2.23 -2.13
C LYS A 218 19.42 3.11 -1.76
N GLN A 219 20.65 2.60 -1.88
CA GLN A 219 21.87 3.32 -1.53
C GLN A 219 22.07 4.56 -2.42
N GLN A 220 21.87 4.43 -3.73
CA GLN A 220 22.03 5.55 -4.67
C GLN A 220 20.99 6.64 -4.43
N ILE A 221 19.75 6.26 -4.15
CA ILE A 221 18.68 7.21 -3.83
C ILE A 221 18.99 7.94 -2.52
N PHE A 222 19.37 7.22 -1.46
CA PHE A 222 19.66 7.81 -0.16
C PHE A 222 20.81 8.82 -0.28
N LYS A 223 21.88 8.44 -0.98
CA LYS A 223 22.98 9.34 -1.30
C LYS A 223 22.53 10.59 -2.07
N ALA A 224 21.67 10.42 -3.08
CA ALA A 224 21.17 11.53 -3.91
C ALA A 224 20.29 12.53 -3.12
N ILE A 225 19.56 12.06 -2.12
CA ILE A 225 18.72 12.90 -1.26
C ILE A 225 19.42 13.36 0.03
N GLY A 226 20.67 12.96 0.24
CA GLY A 226 21.52 13.42 1.35
C GLY A 226 21.29 12.70 2.68
N ILE A 227 20.98 11.40 2.65
CA ILE A 227 20.81 10.53 3.84
C ILE A 227 21.84 9.40 3.81
#